data_AF-A0A2S9FYY3-F1
#
_entry.id   AF-A0A2S9FYY3-F1
#
_cell.length_a   1.000
_cell.length_b   1.000
_cell.length_c   1.000
_cell.angle_alpha   90.00
_cell.angle_beta   90.00
_cell.angle_gamma   90.00
#
_symmetry.space_group_name_H-M   'P 1'
#
loop_
_entity.id
_entity.type
_entity.pdbx_description
1 polymer ?
#
loop_
_entity_poly.entity_id
_entity_poly.type
_entity_poly.pdbx_seq_one_letter_code
_entity_poly.pdbx_strand_id
1 'polypeptide(L)'
;LLRTAARRIGAATSVAVFEDLGVQQSPNSTLCSYLNKMLWILPGSFAKRGGQHLHSSFAPLFRPGGVGRTPVTGAPIIGGLMPS
;
A
#
# COMPACT_ATOMS: atom_id res chain seq x y z
N LEU A 1 4.13 23.49 -12.47
CA LEU A 1 3.66 22.14 -12.87
C LEU A 1 3.05 21.36 -11.70
N LEU A 2 3.75 21.17 -10.57
CA LEU A 2 3.27 20.37 -9.42
C LEU A 2 1.88 20.74 -8.89
N ARG A 3 1.61 22.02 -8.60
CA ARG A 3 0.30 22.47 -8.09
C ARG A 3 -0.83 22.17 -9.07
N THR A 4 -0.56 22.26 -10.37
CA THR A 4 -1.53 21.93 -11.42
C THR A 4 -1.81 20.43 -11.44
N ALA A 5 -0.79 19.57 -11.34
CA ALA A 5 -0.97 18.13 -11.23
C ALA A 5 -1.77 17.75 -9.97
N ALA A 6 -1.43 18.31 -8.81
CA ALA A 6 -2.14 18.06 -7.56
C ALA A 6 -3.63 18.45 -7.65
N ARG A 7 -3.94 19.61 -8.24
CA ARG A 7 -5.33 20.03 -8.48
C ARG A 7 -6.08 19.11 -9.45
N ARG A 8 -5.41 18.63 -10.52
CA ARG A 8 -6.01 17.66 -11.45
C ARG A 8 -6.35 16.34 -10.76
N ILE A 9 -5.46 15.84 -9.91
CA ILE A 9 -5.69 14.62 -9.11
C ILE A 9 -6.83 14.84 -8.13
N GLY A 10 -6.84 15.97 -7.41
CA GLY A 10 -7.88 16.28 -6.42
C GLY A 10 -9.27 16.53 -7.01
N ALA A 11 -9.37 16.95 -8.27
CA ALA A 11 -10.64 17.20 -8.96
C ALA A 11 -11.12 16.01 -9.81
N ALA A 12 -10.34 14.94 -9.93
CA ALA A 12 -10.70 13.77 -10.74
C ALA A 12 -11.81 12.95 -10.08
N THR A 13 -12.73 12.41 -10.88
CA THR A 13 -13.81 11.52 -10.41
C THR A 13 -13.28 10.22 -9.80
N SER A 14 -12.17 9.71 -10.34
CA SER A 14 -11.45 8.54 -9.83
C SER A 14 -9.97 8.62 -10.22
N VAL A 15 -9.11 8.12 -9.34
CA VAL A 15 -7.66 8.05 -9.54
C VAL A 15 -7.16 6.64 -9.21
N ALA A 16 -6.35 6.09 -10.10
CA ALA A 16 -5.55 4.89 -9.87
C ALA A 16 -4.07 5.25 -10.06
N VAL A 17 -3.21 4.66 -9.24
CA VAL A 17 -1.75 4.85 -9.31
C VAL A 17 -1.06 3.49 -9.33
N PHE A 18 0.07 3.37 -10.01
CA PHE A 18 0.87 2.16 -10.03
C PHE A 18 2.29 2.50 -9.58
N GLU A 19 2.80 1.74 -8.61
CA GLU A 19 4.12 1.93 -8.02
C GLU A 19 5.03 0.81 -8.49
N ASP A 20 6.13 1.17 -9.15
CA ASP A 20 7.07 0.20 -9.71
C ASP A 20 8.23 -0.12 -8.75
N LEU A 21 9.12 -1.01 -9.19
CA LEU A 21 10.31 -1.39 -8.44
C LEU A 21 11.27 -0.22 -8.20
N GLY A 22 11.27 0.78 -9.08
CA GLY A 22 12.11 1.97 -8.94
C GLY A 22 11.79 2.73 -7.66
N VAL A 23 10.51 2.84 -7.30
CA VAL A 23 10.12 3.44 -6.01
C VAL A 23 10.30 2.45 -4.85
N GLN A 24 9.95 1.18 -5.05
CA GLN A 24 9.99 0.17 -3.98
C GLN A 24 11.41 -0.12 -3.47
N GLN A 25 12.43 -0.02 -4.33
CA GLN A 25 13.83 -0.29 -3.99
C GLN A 25 14.69 0.98 -3.84
N SER A 26 14.07 2.16 -3.88
CA SER A 26 14.76 3.44 -3.68
C SER A 26 14.95 3.78 -2.19
N PRO A 27 15.99 4.56 -1.82
CA PRO A 27 16.07 5.17 -0.50
C PRO A 27 14.77 5.90 -0.12
N ASN A 28 14.34 5.75 1.14
CA ASN A 28 13.07 6.28 1.64
C ASN A 28 11.81 5.72 0.96
N SER A 29 11.89 4.52 0.34
CA SER A 29 10.75 3.85 -0.33
C SER A 29 9.51 3.78 0.55
N THR A 30 9.64 3.59 1.86
CA THR A 30 8.49 3.59 2.78
C THR A 30 7.71 4.90 2.75
N LEU A 31 8.39 6.05 2.80
CA LEU A 31 7.74 7.36 2.73
C LEU A 31 7.15 7.60 1.35
N CYS A 32 7.89 7.26 0.29
CA CYS A 32 7.41 7.39 -1.09
C CYS A 32 6.15 6.55 -1.33
N SER A 33 6.16 5.28 -0.90
CA SER A 33 5.02 4.37 -0.92
C SER A 33 3.84 4.90 -0.13
N TYR A 34 4.07 5.54 1.02
CA TYR A 34 3.02 6.15 1.83
C TYR A 34 2.37 7.33 1.09
N LEU A 35 3.18 8.25 0.54
CA LEU A 35 2.70 9.40 -0.22
C LEU A 35 1.98 8.98 -1.51
N ASN A 36 2.47 7.95 -2.21
CA ASN A 36 1.79 7.36 -3.36
C ASN A 36 0.38 6.88 -2.99
N LYS A 37 0.21 6.29 -1.80
CA LYS A 37 -1.11 5.85 -1.32
C LYS A 37 -2.03 7.03 -1.00
N MET A 38 -1.47 8.14 -0.49
CA MET A 38 -2.25 9.38 -0.26
C MET A 38 -2.87 9.95 -1.55
N LEU A 39 -2.26 9.71 -2.73
CA LEU A 39 -2.78 10.19 -4.01
C LEU A 39 -4.16 9.64 -4.38
N TRP A 40 -4.55 8.46 -3.87
CA TRP A 40 -5.86 7.87 -4.12
C TRP A 40 -6.72 7.73 -2.85
N ILE A 41 -6.12 7.76 -1.66
CA ILE A 41 -6.85 7.76 -0.39
C ILE A 41 -7.51 9.12 -0.15
N LEU A 42 -6.76 10.22 -0.29
CA LEU A 42 -7.29 11.56 0.02
C LEU A 42 -8.43 11.98 -0.93
N PRO A 43 -8.36 11.72 -2.25
CA PRO A 43 -9.51 11.95 -3.14
C PRO A 43 -10.63 10.89 -3.00
N GLY A 44 -10.44 9.86 -2.15
CA GLY A 44 -11.43 8.81 -1.93
C GLY A 44 -11.66 7.92 -3.15
N SER A 45 -10.60 7.54 -3.87
CA SER A 45 -10.67 6.71 -5.09
C SER A 45 -10.66 5.20 -4.83
N PHE A 46 -10.73 4.78 -3.57
CA PHE A 46 -10.77 3.37 -3.18
C PHE A 46 -12.03 2.68 -3.69
N ALA A 47 -11.88 1.50 -4.30
CA ALA A 47 -12.98 0.62 -4.73
C ALA A 47 -14.03 1.31 -5.65
N LYS A 48 -13.63 2.41 -6.32
CA LYS A 48 -14.43 3.06 -7.35
C LYS A 48 -14.08 2.51 -8.72
N ARG A 49 -15.05 2.49 -9.63
CA ARG A 49 -14.80 2.17 -11.05
C ARG A 49 -13.74 3.13 -11.61
N GLY A 50 -12.67 2.59 -12.19
CA GLY A 50 -11.54 3.39 -12.68
C GLY A 50 -10.66 4.00 -11.57
N GLY A 51 -10.88 3.60 -10.32
CA GLY A 51 -10.09 3.98 -9.15
C GLY A 51 -9.15 2.86 -8.70
N GLN A 52 -8.64 2.99 -7.48
CA GLN A 52 -7.61 2.11 -6.95
C GLN A 52 -8.18 0.84 -6.31
N HIS A 53 -7.49 -0.29 -6.53
CA HIS A 53 -7.76 -1.56 -5.86
C HIS A 53 -6.97 -1.70 -4.55
N LEU A 54 -7.39 -2.66 -3.72
CA LEU A 54 -6.78 -2.91 -2.43
C LEU A 54 -5.31 -3.32 -2.60
N HIS A 55 -4.38 -2.49 -2.12
CA HIS A 55 -2.94 -2.77 -2.21
C HIS A 55 -2.51 -3.76 -1.11
N SER A 56 -1.54 -4.62 -1.41
CA SER A 56 -1.01 -5.64 -0.47
C SER A 56 -0.48 -5.05 0.85
N SER A 57 -0.09 -3.77 0.86
CA SER A 57 0.30 -3.04 2.07
C SER A 57 -0.80 -2.99 3.14
N PHE A 58 -2.06 -3.23 2.78
CA PHE A 58 -3.17 -3.30 3.72
C PHE A 58 -3.49 -4.71 4.19
N ALA A 59 -2.84 -5.75 3.63
CA ALA A 59 -3.03 -7.13 4.07
C ALA A 59 -2.89 -7.33 5.59
N PRO A 60 -2.00 -6.61 6.32
CA PRO A 60 -1.93 -6.69 7.78
C PRO A 60 -3.20 -6.20 8.50
N LEU A 61 -3.97 -5.27 7.92
CA LEU A 61 -5.21 -4.74 8.54
C LEU A 61 -6.38 -5.73 8.47
N PHE A 62 -6.36 -6.64 7.51
CA PHE A 62 -7.45 -7.59 7.27
C PHE A 62 -7.14 -9.00 7.78
N ARG A 63 -5.94 -9.22 8.35
CA ARG A 63 -5.56 -10.50 8.94
C ARG A 63 -6.07 -10.57 10.38
N PRO A 64 -6.95 -11.54 10.73
CA PRO A 64 -7.23 -11.86 12.12
C PRO A 64 -5.91 -12.22 12.80
N GLY A 65 -5.61 -11.55 13.91
CA GLY A 65 -4.37 -11.73 14.65
C GLY A 65 -4.20 -13.17 15.13
N GLY A 66 -3.29 -13.90 14.49
CA GLY A 66 -2.78 -15.17 14.97
C GLY A 66 -1.29 -15.22 14.72
N VAL A 67 -0.49 -15.07 15.77
CA VAL A 67 0.92 -15.47 15.76
C VAL A 67 0.96 -17.00 15.76
N GLY A 68 0.85 -17.60 14.59
CA GLY A 68 1.21 -19.01 14.44
C GLY A 68 2.64 -19.21 14.93
N ARG A 69 2.97 -20.37 15.47
CA ARG A 69 4.37 -20.73 15.79
C ARG A 69 4.87 -21.70 14.74
N THR A 70 6.13 -21.59 14.36
CA THR A 70 6.74 -22.54 13.42
C THR A 70 6.67 -23.95 14.01
N PRO A 71 6.35 -24.99 13.22
CA PRO A 71 6.21 -26.35 13.76
C PRO A 71 7.51 -26.92 14.35
N VAL A 72 8.66 -26.44 13.87
CA VAL A 72 9.98 -26.98 14.21
C VAL A 72 10.66 -26.17 15.31
N THR A 73 10.73 -24.84 15.15
CA THR A 73 11.49 -23.97 16.07
C THR A 73 10.60 -23.25 17.08
N GLY A 74 9.28 -23.33 16.93
CA GLY A 74 8.34 -22.57 17.75
C GLY A 74 8.52 -21.05 17.61
N ALA A 75 9.19 -20.54 16.58
CA ALA A 75 9.36 -19.11 16.37
C ALA A 75 8.04 -18.46 15.94
N PRO A 76 7.78 -17.17 16.27
CA PRO A 76 6.57 -16.50 15.82
C PRO A 76 6.56 -16.36 14.29
N ILE A 77 5.47 -16.79 13.66
CA ILE A 77 5.18 -16.55 12.25
C ILE A 77 4.65 -15.13 12.15
N ILE A 78 5.48 -14.24 11.63
CA ILE A 78 5.16 -12.81 11.49
C ILE A 78 4.62 -12.59 10.09
N GLY A 79 3.35 -12.23 9.97
CA GLY A 79 2.73 -11.93 8.66
C GLY A 79 2.64 -13.12 7.70
N GLY A 80 2.72 -14.36 8.20
CA GLY A 80 2.76 -15.57 7.37
C GLY A 80 4.13 -15.91 6.80
N LEU A 81 5.19 -15.19 7.20
CA LEU A 81 6.56 -15.47 6.84
C LEU A 81 7.26 -16.20 8.00
N MET A 82 8.04 -17.21 7.64
CA MET A 82 8.89 -17.93 8.58
C MET A 82 10.19 -17.15 8.77
N PRO A 83 10.64 -16.91 10.01
CA PRO A 83 11.96 -16.33 10.22
C PRO A 83 13.02 -17.29 9.64
N SER A 84 13.92 -16.74 8.82
CA SER A 84 15.13 -17.41 8.31
C SER A 84 16.18 -17.53 9.39
#